data_AF-A0A381WQI9-F1
#
_entry.id   AF-A0A381WQI9-F1
#
_cell.length_a   1.000
_cell.length_b   1.000
_cell.length_c   1.000
_cell.angle_alpha   90.00
_cell.angle_beta   90.00
_cell.angle_gamma   90.00
#
_symmetry.space_group_name_H-M   'P 1'
#
loop_
_entity.id
_entity.type
_entity.pdbx_description
1 polymer ?
#
loop_
_entity_poly.entity_id
_entity_poly.type
_entity_poly.pdbx_seq_one_letter_code
_entity_poly.pdbx_strand_id
1 'polypeptide(L)'
;MGGRLDLPLSKWQVASAAAVALILSFTALGLLWHRPRLRAAATGRPLPAGLGHPLDVLGLVGRLLALVVFVVVVSAGFLGQDNTVANIGPVTVFVVFWVGMSVASVLFGRVWEAISPWETLGCLIERVRPAVDREIPGWLASGWAALIPISVFHWFELAYHDGASPRVLGWWALIYTLGLLAAAWRWGWPAARRAEGFGVLF
;
A
#
# COMPACT_ATOMS: atom_id res chain seq x y z
N MET A 1 13.75 25.61 -27.62
CA MET A 1 12.72 24.68 -27.11
C MET A 1 13.47 23.52 -26.49
N GLY A 2 13.81 23.65 -25.20
CA GLY A 2 14.56 22.66 -24.43
C GLY A 2 13.69 22.23 -23.27
N GLY A 3 13.01 21.09 -23.42
CA GLY A 3 12.19 20.48 -22.38
C GLY A 3 12.97 19.39 -21.67
N ARG A 4 12.58 19.04 -20.45
CA ARG A 4 13.20 17.97 -19.62
C ARG A 4 13.14 16.55 -20.23
N LEU A 5 12.75 16.43 -21.51
CA LEU A 5 12.65 15.22 -22.31
C LEU A 5 13.65 15.17 -23.50
N ASP A 6 14.44 16.22 -23.72
CA ASP A 6 15.47 16.23 -24.76
C ASP A 6 16.74 15.51 -24.27
N LEU A 7 16.64 14.18 -24.13
CA LEU A 7 17.81 13.34 -23.99
C LEU A 7 18.68 13.51 -25.25
N PRO A 8 20.02 13.63 -25.14
CA PRO A 8 20.93 13.72 -26.28
C PRO A 8 20.99 12.44 -27.14
N LEU A 9 20.07 11.50 -26.91
CA LEU A 9 19.99 10.18 -27.53
C LEU A 9 18.67 10.06 -28.30
N SER A 10 18.72 9.42 -29.47
CA SER A 10 17.50 9.14 -30.24
C SER A 10 16.57 8.19 -29.48
N LYS A 11 15.24 8.36 -29.64
CA LYS A 11 14.23 7.49 -29.01
C LYS A 11 14.50 6.00 -29.24
N TRP A 12 15.00 5.64 -30.43
CA TRP A 12 15.33 4.28 -30.80
C TRP A 12 16.52 3.70 -30.01
N GLN A 13 17.55 4.51 -29.77
CA GLN A 13 18.72 4.11 -28.95
C GLN A 13 18.30 3.88 -27.50
N VAL A 14 17.47 4.77 -26.94
CA VAL A 14 16.96 4.63 -25.57
C VAL A 14 16.07 3.38 -25.45
N ALA A 15 15.16 3.17 -26.40
CA ALA A 15 14.29 1.99 -26.41
C ALA A 15 15.09 0.68 -26.52
N SER A 16 16.12 0.66 -27.39
CA SER A 16 16.98 -0.50 -27.57
C SER A 16 17.83 -0.80 -26.33
N ALA A 17 18.39 0.22 -25.69
CA ALA A 17 19.15 0.07 -24.44
C ALA A 17 18.27 -0.42 -23.29
N ALA A 18 17.05 0.12 -23.16
CA ALA A 18 16.08 -0.34 -22.17
C ALA A 18 15.67 -1.80 -22.40
N ALA A 19 15.43 -2.20 -23.66
CA ALA A 19 15.11 -3.57 -24.02
C ALA A 19 16.25 -4.54 -23.68
N VAL A 20 17.50 -4.19 -24.00
CA VAL A 20 18.68 -5.00 -23.66
C VAL A 20 18.84 -5.11 -22.14
N ALA A 21 18.72 -4.00 -21.40
CA ALA A 21 18.78 -4.00 -19.94
C ALA A 21 17.69 -4.90 -19.32
N LEU A 22 16.47 -4.86 -19.86
CA LEU A 22 15.35 -5.70 -19.43
C LEU A 22 15.66 -7.18 -19.67
N ILE A 23 16.06 -7.56 -20.89
CA ILE A 23 16.39 -8.94 -21.25
C ILE A 23 17.52 -9.48 -20.36
N LEU A 24 18.60 -8.71 -20.19
CA LEU A 24 19.73 -9.11 -19.35
C LEU A 24 19.31 -9.26 -17.88
N SER A 25 18.51 -8.34 -17.35
CA SER A 25 18.03 -8.39 -15.96
C SER A 25 17.15 -9.61 -15.70
N PHE A 26 16.17 -9.89 -16.58
CA PHE A 26 15.31 -11.07 -16.45
C PHE A 26 16.04 -12.38 -16.69
N THR A 27 17.01 -12.40 -17.63
CA THR A 27 17.86 -13.58 -17.86
C THR A 27 18.74 -13.84 -16.64
N ALA A 28 19.37 -12.81 -16.08
CA ALA A 28 20.15 -12.92 -14.86
C ALA A 28 19.27 -13.39 -13.69
N LEU A 29 18.06 -12.85 -13.54
CA LEU A 29 17.13 -13.30 -12.50
C LEU A 29 16.75 -14.78 -12.69
N GLY A 30 16.44 -15.20 -13.92
CA GLY A 30 16.09 -16.58 -14.25
C GLY A 30 17.23 -17.57 -14.03
N LEU A 31 18.47 -17.18 -14.34
CA LEU A 31 19.68 -18.02 -14.21
C LEU A 31 20.31 -17.98 -12.81
N LEU A 32 20.20 -16.88 -12.08
CA LEU A 32 20.87 -16.70 -10.78
C LEU A 32 19.92 -16.97 -9.61
N TRP A 33 18.60 -16.91 -9.81
CA TRP A 33 17.59 -17.01 -8.75
C TRP A 33 16.71 -18.27 -8.89
N HIS A 34 17.31 -19.45 -8.94
CA HIS A 34 16.58 -20.72 -9.06
C HIS A 34 15.86 -21.19 -7.78
N ARG A 35 16.17 -20.61 -6.62
CA ARG A 35 15.55 -21.00 -5.33
C ARG A 35 14.96 -19.78 -4.62
N PRO A 36 13.75 -19.89 -4.04
CA PRO A 36 13.09 -18.80 -3.33
C PRO A 36 13.77 -18.51 -1.98
N ARG A 37 14.96 -17.90 -2.02
CA ARG A 37 15.78 -17.57 -0.84
C ARG A 37 15.09 -16.58 0.11
N LEU A 38 14.22 -15.70 -0.40
CA LEU A 38 13.48 -14.73 0.41
C LEU A 38 12.50 -15.39 1.38
N ARG A 39 11.97 -16.58 1.07
CA ARG A 39 11.01 -17.26 1.95
C ARG A 39 11.65 -17.74 3.24
N ALA A 40 12.91 -18.18 3.16
CA ALA A 40 13.70 -18.56 4.32
C ALA A 40 14.20 -17.35 5.12
N ALA A 41 14.42 -16.20 4.46
CA ALA A 41 14.76 -14.95 5.15
C ALA A 41 13.53 -14.27 5.80
N ALA A 42 12.32 -14.57 5.30
CA ALA A 42 11.06 -14.01 5.81
C ALA A 42 10.61 -14.62 7.15
N THR A 43 11.18 -15.75 7.59
CA THR A 43 10.96 -16.24 8.96
C THR A 43 11.67 -15.31 9.94
N GLY A 44 10.93 -14.33 10.45
CA GLY A 44 11.42 -13.36 11.43
C GLY A 44 11.94 -14.04 12.71
N ARG A 45 12.76 -13.31 13.46
CA ARG A 45 13.25 -13.76 14.77
C ARG A 45 12.29 -13.29 15.86
N PRO A 46 11.90 -14.15 16.82
CA PRO A 46 11.09 -13.71 17.95
C PRO A 46 11.84 -12.62 18.73
N LEU A 47 11.10 -11.58 19.13
CA LEU A 47 11.65 -10.50 19.93
C LEU A 47 11.96 -11.00 21.35
N PRO A 48 13.00 -10.45 22.01
CA PRO A 48 13.31 -10.77 23.41
C PRO A 48 12.12 -10.53 24.34
N ALA A 49 11.87 -11.48 25.24
CA ALA A 49 10.86 -11.34 26.31
C ALA A 49 11.26 -10.19 27.24
N GLY A 50 10.61 -9.03 27.08
CA GLY A 50 10.92 -7.80 27.83
C GLY A 50 10.64 -6.53 27.03
N LEU A 51 10.63 -6.62 25.69
CA LEU A 51 10.30 -5.48 24.82
C LEU A 51 8.80 -5.37 24.50
N GLY A 52 7.95 -6.26 25.00
CA GLY A 52 6.51 -6.29 24.66
C GLY A 52 5.80 -4.96 24.97
N HIS A 53 5.83 -4.52 26.23
CA HIS A 53 5.12 -3.30 26.65
C HIS A 53 5.56 -2.01 25.93
N PRO A 54 6.85 -1.68 25.77
CA PRO A 54 7.24 -0.48 25.03
C PRO A 54 6.89 -0.58 23.53
N LEU A 55 6.94 -1.78 22.94
CA LEU A 55 6.53 -1.99 21.56
C LEU A 55 5.02 -1.87 21.36
N ASP A 56 4.22 -2.29 22.34
CA ASP A 56 2.76 -2.12 22.33
C ASP A 56 2.38 -0.63 22.34
N VAL A 57 3.03 0.17 23.19
CA VAL A 57 2.83 1.63 23.24
C VAL A 57 3.28 2.29 21.93
N LEU A 58 4.44 1.90 21.41
CA LEU A 58 4.94 2.40 20.13
C LEU A 58 3.99 2.06 18.97
N GLY A 59 3.44 0.84 18.97
CA GLY A 59 2.44 0.40 18.01
C GLY A 59 1.16 1.22 18.09
N LEU A 60 0.66 1.50 19.31
CA LEU A 60 -0.51 2.35 19.51
C LEU A 60 -0.27 3.78 19.01
N VAL A 61 0.88 4.38 19.36
CA VAL A 61 1.25 5.73 18.90
C VAL A 61 1.37 5.76 17.38
N GLY A 62 2.05 4.77 16.78
CA GLY A 62 2.19 4.63 15.34
C GLY A 62 0.84 4.50 14.64
N ARG A 63 -0.09 3.73 15.21
CA ARG A 63 -1.45 3.56 14.69
C ARG A 63 -2.28 4.84 14.75
N LEU A 64 -2.21 5.58 15.86
CA LEU A 64 -2.88 6.88 15.98
C LEU A 64 -2.29 7.90 15.01
N LEU A 65 -0.96 7.95 14.90
CA LEU A 65 -0.27 8.84 13.98
C LEU A 65 -0.64 8.52 12.52
N ALA A 66 -0.61 7.25 12.14
CA ALA A 66 -1.00 6.81 10.79
C ALA A 66 -2.46 7.16 10.48
N LEU A 67 -3.37 7.02 11.45
CA LEU A 67 -4.76 7.44 11.30
C LEU A 67 -4.91 8.96 11.12
N VAL A 68 -4.19 9.75 11.92
CA VAL A 68 -4.19 11.22 11.78
C VAL A 68 -3.64 11.63 10.42
N VAL A 69 -2.50 11.08 10.01
CA VAL A 69 -1.90 11.34 8.69
C VAL A 69 -2.86 10.94 7.58
N PHE A 70 -3.52 9.79 7.70
CA PHE A 70 -4.53 9.35 6.73
C PHE A 70 -5.68 10.36 6.60
N VAL A 71 -6.25 10.80 7.72
CA VAL A 71 -7.32 11.83 7.71
C VAL A 71 -6.81 13.12 7.08
N VAL A 72 -5.60 13.58 7.44
CA VAL A 72 -4.99 14.79 6.86
C VAL A 72 -4.81 14.65 5.34
N VAL A 73 -4.32 13.51 4.84
CA VAL A 73 -4.13 13.27 3.40
C VAL A 73 -5.46 13.29 2.66
N VAL A 74 -6.48 12.61 3.18
CA VAL A 74 -7.82 12.60 2.57
C VAL A 74 -8.42 14.01 2.59
N SER A 75 -8.35 14.72 3.72
CA SER A 75 -8.81 16.11 3.83
C SER A 75 -8.04 17.05 2.89
N ALA A 76 -6.72 16.89 2.77
CA ALA A 76 -5.90 17.67 1.86
C ALA A 76 -6.26 17.42 0.39
N GLY A 77 -6.71 16.21 0.05
CA GLY A 77 -7.21 15.90 -1.30
C GLY A 77 -8.47 16.69 -1.68
N PHE A 78 -9.35 16.97 -0.73
CA PHE A 78 -10.61 17.67 -0.98
C PHE A 78 -10.58 19.18 -0.71
N LEU A 79 -9.92 19.59 0.38
CA LEU A 79 -9.87 20.97 0.86
C LEU A 79 -8.58 21.69 0.47
N GLY A 80 -7.52 20.94 0.20
CA GLY A 80 -6.21 21.49 -0.15
C GLY A 80 -6.16 22.02 -1.58
N GLN A 81 -5.05 22.67 -1.91
CA GLN A 81 -4.80 23.14 -3.26
C GLN A 81 -4.69 21.94 -4.22
N ASP A 82 -5.30 22.06 -5.39
CA ASP A 82 -5.24 21.06 -6.46
C ASP A 82 -3.94 21.23 -7.26
N ASN A 83 -2.82 21.15 -6.54
CA ASN A 83 -1.48 21.28 -7.07
C ASN A 83 -0.58 20.26 -6.36
N THR A 84 0.02 19.36 -7.14
CA THR A 84 0.85 18.26 -6.64
C THR A 84 2.03 18.71 -5.78
N VAL A 85 2.60 19.89 -6.04
CA VAL A 85 3.76 20.41 -5.31
C VAL A 85 3.35 21.09 -4.00
N ALA A 86 2.21 21.78 -4.00
CA ALA A 86 1.72 22.51 -2.82
C ALA A 86 0.93 21.61 -1.86
N ASN A 87 0.41 20.48 -2.33
CA ASN A 87 -0.38 19.55 -1.53
C ASN A 87 0.48 18.44 -0.93
N ILE A 88 0.25 18.13 0.35
CA ILE A 88 0.98 17.08 1.07
C ILE A 88 0.58 15.66 0.62
N GLY A 89 -0.61 15.50 0.03
CA GLY A 89 -1.20 14.21 -0.32
C GLY A 89 -0.30 13.36 -1.23
N PRO A 90 0.10 13.84 -2.43
CA PRO A 90 0.90 13.06 -3.36
C PRO A 90 2.23 12.59 -2.79
N VAL A 91 2.98 13.48 -2.12
CA VAL A 91 4.26 13.12 -1.48
C VAL A 91 4.04 12.09 -0.38
N THR A 92 2.99 12.23 0.42
CA THR A 92 2.71 11.27 1.49
C THR A 92 2.35 9.90 0.94
N VAL A 93 1.51 9.83 -0.10
CA VAL A 93 1.07 8.56 -0.68
C VAL A 93 2.22 7.86 -1.41
N PHE A 94 2.92 8.55 -2.31
CA PHE A 94 3.91 7.91 -3.18
C PHE A 94 5.32 7.81 -2.57
N VAL A 95 5.70 8.70 -1.65
CA VAL A 95 7.04 8.68 -1.06
C VAL A 95 7.00 8.09 0.34
N VAL A 96 6.22 8.70 1.23
CA VAL A 96 6.21 8.30 2.65
C VAL A 96 5.57 6.92 2.81
N PHE A 97 4.39 6.72 2.24
CA PHE A 97 3.66 5.47 2.34
C PHE A 97 4.27 4.43 1.40
N TRP A 98 4.22 4.64 0.08
CA TRP A 98 4.62 3.61 -0.88
C TRP A 98 6.08 3.19 -0.76
N VAL A 99 7.02 4.14 -0.83
CA VAL A 99 8.46 3.82 -0.71
C VAL A 99 8.86 3.60 0.75
N GLY A 100 8.43 4.47 1.66
CA GLY A 100 8.81 4.39 3.06
C GLY A 100 8.31 3.11 3.75
N MET A 101 7.05 2.68 3.51
CA MET A 101 6.56 1.42 4.05
C MET A 101 7.27 0.22 3.43
N SER A 102 7.58 0.24 2.13
CA SER A 102 8.37 -0.83 1.50
C SER A 102 9.70 -1.04 2.23
N VAL A 103 10.44 0.04 2.49
CA VAL A 103 11.72 -0.03 3.21
C VAL A 103 11.52 -0.46 4.66
N ALA A 104 10.53 0.10 5.35
CA ALA A 104 10.23 -0.26 6.73
C ALA A 104 9.86 -1.74 6.86
N SER A 105 9.06 -2.28 5.94
CA SER A 105 8.65 -3.69 5.98
C SER A 105 9.78 -4.65 5.69
N VAL A 106 10.74 -4.27 4.83
CA VAL A 106 11.98 -5.06 4.62
C VAL A 106 12.82 -5.12 5.89
N LEU A 107 12.88 -4.03 6.66
CA LEU A 107 13.72 -3.94 7.87
C LEU A 107 13.06 -4.57 9.10
N PHE A 108 11.75 -4.37 9.27
CA PHE A 108 11.04 -4.67 10.52
C PHE A 108 9.94 -5.73 10.35
N GLY A 109 9.65 -6.19 9.13
CA GLY A 109 8.60 -7.17 8.84
C GLY A 109 7.24 -6.52 8.63
N ARG A 110 6.17 -7.07 9.21
CA ARG A 110 4.78 -6.66 8.94
C ARG A 110 4.38 -5.40 9.74
N VAL A 111 5.02 -4.27 9.44
CA VAL A 111 4.80 -3.01 10.15
C VAL A 111 3.41 -2.45 9.87
N TRP A 112 2.94 -2.58 8.63
CA TRP A 112 1.66 -2.01 8.20
C TRP A 112 0.49 -2.57 9.01
N GLU A 113 0.50 -3.87 9.31
CA GLU A 113 -0.55 -4.50 10.11
C GLU A 113 -0.70 -3.90 11.51
N ALA A 114 0.39 -3.39 12.09
CA ALA A 114 0.38 -2.80 13.43
C ALA A 114 -0.17 -1.37 13.42
N ILE A 115 0.11 -0.60 12.36
CA ILE A 115 -0.20 0.84 12.30
C ILE A 115 -1.38 1.19 11.38
N SER A 116 -1.88 0.22 10.61
CA SER A 116 -2.87 0.47 9.55
C SER A 116 -4.11 1.23 10.08
N PRO A 117 -4.51 2.34 9.42
CA PRO A 117 -5.74 3.04 9.75
C PRO A 117 -6.96 2.14 9.53
N TRP A 118 -6.92 1.24 8.53
CA TRP A 118 -8.01 0.31 8.24
C TRP A 118 -8.18 -0.76 9.31
N GLU A 119 -7.10 -1.20 9.96
CA GLU A 119 -7.20 -2.08 11.14
C GLU A 119 -7.96 -1.36 12.27
N THR A 120 -7.76 -0.05 12.41
CA THR A 120 -8.49 0.77 13.39
C THR A 120 -9.97 0.87 13.08
N LEU A 121 -10.30 1.24 11.84
CA LEU A 121 -11.67 1.41 11.42
C LEU A 121 -12.43 0.07 11.38
N GLY A 122 -11.77 -1.00 10.95
CA GLY A 122 -12.31 -2.36 10.92
C GLY A 122 -12.64 -2.90 12.30
N CYS A 123 -11.74 -2.75 13.28
CA CYS A 123 -12.03 -3.10 14.66
C CYS A 123 -13.17 -2.26 15.25
N LEU A 124 -13.28 -0.99 14.90
CA LEU A 124 -14.39 -0.14 15.34
C LEU A 124 -15.73 -0.62 14.77
N ILE A 125 -15.76 -0.99 13.49
CA ILE A 125 -16.94 -1.57 12.85
C ILE A 125 -17.35 -2.88 13.51
N GLU A 126 -16.39 -3.75 13.83
CA GLU A 126 -16.66 -5.02 14.54
C GLU A 126 -17.37 -4.82 15.88
N ARG A 127 -17.11 -3.70 16.58
CA ARG A 127 -17.78 -3.40 17.85
C ARG A 127 -19.23 -2.95 17.71
N VAL A 128 -19.60 -2.38 16.56
CA VAL A 128 -20.91 -1.76 16.33
C VAL A 128 -21.82 -2.62 15.46
N ARG A 129 -21.24 -3.48 14.62
CA ARG A 129 -22.01 -4.34 13.74
C ARG A 129 -22.82 -5.38 14.53
N PRO A 130 -23.96 -5.83 13.98
CA PRO A 130 -24.65 -6.99 14.51
C PRO A 130 -23.83 -8.28 14.29
N ALA A 131 -23.82 -9.17 15.28
CA ALA A 131 -23.23 -10.50 15.18
C ALA A 131 -24.11 -11.38 14.27
N VAL A 132 -23.89 -11.27 12.97
CA VAL A 132 -24.53 -12.12 11.96
C VAL A 132 -23.46 -12.98 11.32
N ASP A 133 -23.55 -14.29 11.56
CA ASP A 133 -22.74 -15.27 10.82
C ASP A 133 -23.25 -15.33 9.39
N ARG A 134 -22.40 -14.90 8.47
CA ARG A 134 -22.65 -14.93 7.03
C ARG A 134 -21.51 -15.67 6.38
N GLU A 135 -21.87 -16.56 5.47
CA GLU A 135 -20.88 -17.25 4.66
C GLU A 135 -20.01 -16.23 3.90
N ILE A 136 -18.70 -16.40 4.05
CA ILE A 136 -17.72 -15.54 3.41
C ILE A 136 -17.61 -15.99 1.94
N PRO A 137 -17.81 -15.08 0.97
CA PRO A 137 -17.67 -15.43 -0.44
C PRO A 137 -16.27 -15.97 -0.75
N GLY A 138 -16.18 -16.99 -1.60
CA GLY A 138 -14.89 -17.63 -1.95
C GLY A 138 -13.85 -16.65 -2.53
N TRP A 139 -14.29 -15.66 -3.30
CA TRP A 139 -13.40 -14.62 -3.84
C TRP A 139 -12.75 -13.75 -2.76
N LEU A 140 -13.44 -13.53 -1.63
CA LEU A 140 -12.93 -12.78 -0.49
C LEU A 140 -12.09 -13.69 0.43
N ALA A 141 -12.56 -14.92 0.68
CA ALA A 141 -11.86 -15.89 1.50
C ALA A 141 -10.48 -16.26 0.95
N SER A 142 -10.35 -16.29 -0.37
CA SER A 142 -9.12 -16.66 -1.09
C SER A 142 -8.01 -15.59 -1.08
N GLY A 143 -8.33 -14.33 -0.71
CA GLY A 143 -7.37 -13.23 -0.67
C GLY A 143 -7.02 -12.60 -2.02
N TRP A 144 -7.45 -13.17 -3.14
CA TRP A 144 -7.21 -12.62 -4.49
C TRP A 144 -7.83 -11.23 -4.68
N ALA A 145 -8.88 -10.92 -3.92
CA ALA A 145 -9.50 -9.59 -3.89
C ALA A 145 -8.50 -8.47 -3.59
N ALA A 146 -7.45 -8.75 -2.80
CA ALA A 146 -6.40 -7.79 -2.48
C ALA A 146 -5.61 -7.31 -3.71
N LEU A 147 -5.59 -8.08 -4.81
CA LEU A 147 -4.90 -7.67 -6.04
C LEU A 147 -5.60 -6.50 -6.74
N ILE A 148 -6.90 -6.32 -6.54
CA ILE A 148 -7.67 -5.23 -7.17
C ILE A 148 -7.13 -3.86 -6.73
N PRO A 149 -7.13 -3.51 -5.42
CA PRO A 149 -6.61 -2.21 -4.99
C PRO A 149 -5.12 -2.02 -5.30
N ILE A 150 -4.30 -3.09 -5.24
CA ILE A 150 -2.88 -3.03 -5.61
C ILE A 150 -2.70 -2.67 -7.10
N SER A 151 -3.49 -3.29 -7.97
CA SER A 151 -3.44 -3.05 -9.42
C SER A 151 -3.93 -1.65 -9.76
N VAL A 152 -5.00 -1.19 -9.10
CA VAL A 152 -5.51 0.17 -9.25
C VAL A 152 -4.46 1.19 -8.80
N PHE A 153 -3.79 0.94 -7.66
CA PHE A 153 -2.70 1.80 -7.19
C PHE A 153 -1.54 1.88 -8.18
N HIS A 154 -1.07 0.75 -8.71
CA HIS A 154 -0.01 0.74 -9.74
C HIS A 154 -0.44 1.43 -11.03
N TRP A 155 -1.69 1.29 -11.43
CA TRP A 155 -2.21 1.99 -12.60
C TRP A 155 -2.17 3.51 -12.38
N PHE A 156 -2.50 4.00 -11.18
CA PHE A 156 -2.32 5.42 -10.84
C PHE A 156 -0.87 5.87 -10.89
N GLU A 157 0.05 5.06 -10.37
CA GLU A 157 1.47 5.39 -10.34
C GLU A 157 2.09 5.42 -11.74
N LEU A 158 1.72 4.47 -12.61
CA LEU A 158 2.48 4.20 -13.84
C LEU A 158 1.81 4.65 -15.14
N ALA A 159 0.46 4.73 -15.17
CA ALA A 159 -0.28 4.85 -16.43
C ALA A 159 -1.33 5.96 -16.43
N TYR A 160 -1.92 6.30 -15.29
CA TYR A 160 -2.94 7.33 -15.24
C TYR A 160 -2.33 8.72 -15.46
N HIS A 161 -2.95 9.51 -16.34
CA HIS A 161 -2.39 10.79 -16.80
C HIS A 161 -2.23 11.83 -15.69
N ASP A 162 -2.99 11.71 -14.60
CA ASP A 162 -3.00 12.67 -13.48
C ASP A 162 -3.01 11.92 -12.13
N GLY A 163 -2.19 10.86 -12.03
CA GLY A 163 -2.11 9.99 -10.85
C GLY A 163 -1.68 10.69 -9.57
N ALA A 164 -1.01 11.84 -9.71
CA ALA A 164 -0.55 12.67 -8.60
C ALA A 164 -1.49 13.84 -8.28
N SER A 165 -2.69 13.91 -8.88
CA SER A 165 -3.70 14.89 -8.47
C SER A 165 -4.17 14.60 -7.04
N PRO A 166 -4.12 15.58 -6.13
CA PRO A 166 -4.62 15.42 -4.77
C PRO A 166 -6.10 15.01 -4.70
N ARG A 167 -6.94 15.54 -5.61
CA ARG A 167 -8.37 15.21 -5.66
C ARG A 167 -8.61 13.75 -6.04
N VAL A 168 -7.88 13.27 -7.04
CA VAL A 168 -7.95 11.88 -7.49
C VAL A 168 -7.54 10.96 -6.34
N LEU A 169 -6.42 11.25 -5.68
CA LEU A 169 -5.96 10.47 -4.53
C LEU A 169 -6.97 10.49 -3.37
N GLY A 170 -7.57 11.64 -3.06
CA GLY A 170 -8.59 11.77 -2.02
C GLY A 170 -9.83 10.91 -2.30
N TRP A 171 -10.36 10.97 -3.53
CA TRP A 171 -11.50 10.14 -3.95
C TRP A 171 -11.19 8.65 -3.88
N TRP A 172 -10.02 8.23 -4.36
CA TRP A 172 -9.65 6.82 -4.34
C TRP A 172 -9.39 6.29 -2.93
N ALA A 173 -8.71 7.07 -2.09
CA ALA A 173 -8.54 6.72 -0.68
C ALA A 173 -9.91 6.56 0.02
N LEU A 174 -10.88 7.43 -0.29
CA LEU A 174 -12.23 7.35 0.23
C LEU A 174 -12.98 6.11 -0.29
N ILE A 175 -13.02 5.89 -1.61
CA ILE A 175 -13.68 4.74 -2.24
C ILE A 175 -13.11 3.43 -1.69
N TYR A 176 -11.78 3.34 -1.63
CA TYR A 176 -11.09 2.17 -1.10
C TYR A 176 -11.47 1.90 0.35
N THR A 177 -11.43 2.94 1.19
CA THR A 177 -11.81 2.84 2.61
C THR A 177 -13.27 2.42 2.75
N LEU A 178 -14.20 3.09 2.06
CA LEU A 178 -15.62 2.73 2.10
C LEU A 178 -15.88 1.30 1.64
N GLY A 179 -15.18 0.84 0.60
CA GLY A 179 -15.26 -0.55 0.13
C GLY A 179 -14.84 -1.56 1.20
N LEU A 180 -13.72 -1.32 1.88
CA LEU A 180 -13.26 -2.15 2.99
C LEU A 180 -14.23 -2.12 4.18
N LEU A 181 -14.75 -0.94 4.54
CA LEU A 181 -15.71 -0.79 5.63
C LEU A 181 -17.04 -1.48 5.31
N ALA A 182 -17.51 -1.40 4.06
CA ALA A 182 -18.71 -2.11 3.61
C ALA A 182 -18.50 -3.64 3.69
N ALA A 183 -17.33 -4.14 3.28
CA ALA A 183 -16.99 -5.55 3.43
C ALA A 183 -16.91 -5.96 4.90
N ALA A 184 -16.31 -5.12 5.75
CA ALA A 184 -16.19 -5.37 7.19
C ALA A 184 -17.56 -5.42 7.87
N TRP A 185 -18.46 -4.50 7.49
CA TRP A 185 -19.84 -4.47 7.96
C TRP A 185 -20.62 -5.71 7.52
N ARG A 186 -20.39 -6.19 6.29
CA ARG A 186 -21.16 -7.29 5.71
C ARG A 186 -20.70 -8.66 6.18
N TRP A 187 -19.40 -8.90 6.33
CA TRP A 187 -18.82 -10.25 6.54
C TRP A 187 -17.86 -10.38 7.71
N GLY A 188 -17.16 -9.33 8.11
CA GLY A 188 -16.05 -9.50 9.04
C GLY A 188 -14.98 -8.49 8.76
N TRP A 189 -14.44 -7.79 9.76
CA TRP A 189 -13.08 -7.29 9.62
C TRP A 189 -12.09 -8.41 9.29
N PRO A 190 -12.12 -9.59 9.93
CA PRO A 190 -11.23 -10.70 9.56
C PRO A 190 -11.38 -11.14 8.09
N ALA A 191 -12.57 -11.00 7.51
CA ALA A 191 -12.83 -11.30 6.10
C ALA A 191 -12.37 -10.15 5.19
N ALA A 192 -12.73 -8.91 5.51
CA ALA A 192 -12.38 -7.72 4.74
C ALA A 192 -10.87 -7.45 4.72
N ARG A 193 -10.16 -7.76 5.81
CA ARG A 193 -8.69 -7.69 5.90
C ARG A 193 -8.00 -8.53 4.83
N ARG A 194 -8.63 -9.62 4.35
CA ARG A 194 -8.08 -10.43 3.24
C ARG A 194 -8.17 -9.74 1.88
N ALA A 195 -9.02 -8.72 1.73
CA ALA A 195 -9.09 -7.86 0.55
C ALA A 195 -8.28 -6.57 0.72
N GLU A 196 -7.65 -6.36 1.87
CA GLU A 196 -6.81 -5.19 2.14
C GLU A 196 -5.47 -5.34 1.43
N GLY A 197 -5.38 -4.77 0.23
CA GLY A 197 -4.20 -4.84 -0.65
C GLY A 197 -2.86 -4.52 0.03
N PHE A 198 -2.80 -3.46 0.82
CA PHE A 198 -1.54 -2.99 1.38
C PHE A 198 -1.07 -3.83 2.57
N GLY A 199 -1.97 -4.42 3.34
CA GLY A 199 -1.64 -5.41 4.37
C GLY A 199 -1.22 -6.77 3.84
N VAL A 200 -1.47 -7.04 2.55
CA VAL A 200 -0.84 -8.17 1.85
C VAL A 200 0.56 -7.83 1.35
N LEU A 201 0.85 -6.55 1.06
CA LEU A 201 2.14 -6.09 0.54
C LEU A 201 3.18 -5.80 1.63
N PHE A 202 2.78 -5.19 2.74
CA PHE A 202 3.65 -4.60 3.77
C PHE A 202 3.50 -5.27 5.13
#